data_AF-A0A699TM03-F1
#
_entry.id   AF-A0A699TM03-F1
#
_cell.length_a   1.000
_cell.length_b   1.000
_cell.length_c   1.000
_cell.angle_alpha   90.00
_cell.angle_beta   90.00
_cell.angle_gamma   90.00
#
_symmetry.space_group_name_H-M   'P 1'
#
loop_
_entity.id
_entity.type
_entity.pdbx_description
1 polymer ?
#
loop_
_entity_poly.entity_id
_entity_poly.type
_entity_poly.pdbx_seq_one_letter_code
_entity_poly.pdbx_strand_id
1 'polypeptide(L)' 'MSSMDISMREFKESVTDIEVMDVQRMGLQFTWNQKPKGKVSLLKKIDRIMANLGFTDEFVGSHAVFKPYCIFDHAPL' A
#
# COMPACT_ATOMS: atom_id res chain seq x y z
N MET A 1 -22.60 7.53 -4.21
CA MET A 1 -21.27 7.28 -4.82
C MET A 1 -20.28 8.20 -4.14
N SER A 2 -19.28 7.65 -3.46
CA SER A 2 -18.20 8.48 -2.88
C SER A 2 -17.39 9.08 -4.04
N SER A 3 -17.30 10.42 -4.08
CA SER A 3 -16.43 11.12 -5.02
C SER A 3 -14.98 10.80 -4.68
N MET A 4 -14.18 10.47 -5.69
CA MET A 4 -12.74 10.34 -5.54
C MET A 4 -12.17 11.68 -5.08
N ASP A 5 -11.40 11.67 -4.00
CA ASP A 5 -10.73 12.86 -3.49
C ASP A 5 -9.75 13.43 -4.54
N ILE A 6 -9.60 14.75 -4.59
CA ILE A 6 -8.71 15.42 -5.57
C ILE A 6 -7.28 14.90 -5.43
N SER A 7 -6.80 14.71 -4.20
CA SER A 7 -5.45 14.18 -3.96
C SER A 7 -5.29 12.75 -4.47
N MET A 8 -6.34 11.92 -4.37
CA MET A 8 -6.32 10.56 -4.90
C MET A 8 -6.31 10.52 -6.42
N ARG A 9 -6.91 11.54 -7.07
CA ARG A 9 -6.85 11.70 -8.52
C ARG A 9 -5.46 12.11 -8.98
N GLU A 10 -4.88 13.15 -8.37
CA GLU A 10 -3.52 13.63 -8.69
C GLU A 10 -2.47 12.54 -8.45
N PHE A 11 -2.63 11.77 -7.36
CA PHE A 11 -1.79 10.62 -7.10
C PHE A 11 -1.92 9.54 -8.18
N LYS A 12 -3.15 9.26 -8.65
CA LYS A 12 -3.39 8.30 -9.74
C LYS A 12 -2.76 8.76 -11.06
N GLU A 13 -2.88 10.04 -11.39
CA GLU A 13 -2.25 10.63 -12.57
C GLU A 13 -0.72 10.48 -12.46
N SER A 14 -0.13 10.84 -11.32
CA SER A 14 1.30 10.68 -11.07
C SER A 14 1.80 9.23 -11.21
N VAL A 15 1.05 8.26 -10.67
CA VAL A 15 1.38 6.82 -10.79
C VAL A 15 1.32 6.35 -12.24
N THR A 16 0.38 6.90 -13.02
CA THR A 16 0.24 6.58 -14.45
C THR A 16 1.40 7.16 -15.24
N ASP A 17 1.78 8.40 -14.95
CA ASP A 17 2.87 9.11 -15.65
C ASP A 17 4.23 8.44 -15.48
N ILE A 18 4.47 7.77 -14.34
CA ILE A 18 5.70 7.00 -14.08
C ILE A 18 5.60 5.53 -14.50
N GLU A 19 4.47 5.12 -15.09
CA GLU A 19 4.22 3.78 -15.65
C GLU A 19 4.46 2.64 -14.65
N VAL A 20 4.04 2.82 -13.39
CA VAL A 20 4.10 1.77 -12.36
C VAL A 20 2.72 1.27 -11.98
N MET A 21 2.65 0.01 -11.56
CA MET A 21 1.43 -0.64 -11.08
C MET A 21 1.65 -1.32 -9.73
N ASP A 22 0.56 -1.55 -8.99
CA ASP A 22 0.64 -2.35 -7.77
C ASP A 22 1.19 -3.75 -8.09
N VAL A 23 2.22 -4.16 -7.36
CA VAL A 23 2.68 -5.56 -7.36
C VAL A 23 1.59 -6.43 -6.71
N GLN A 24 1.55 -7.72 -7.03
CA GLN A 24 0.68 -8.67 -6.31
C GLN A 24 0.98 -8.65 -4.80
N ARG A 25 -0.04 -8.87 -3.96
CA ARG A 25 0.09 -8.69 -2.50
C ARG A 25 -0.50 -9.87 -1.74
N MET A 26 0.20 -10.28 -0.70
CA MET A 26 -0.27 -11.27 0.28
C MET A 26 -0.12 -10.74 1.71
N GLY A 27 -0.94 -11.25 2.64
CA GLY A 27 -0.86 -10.89 4.06
C GLY A 27 -1.71 -9.66 4.45
N LEU A 28 -1.38 -9.07 5.60
CA LEU A 28 -2.18 -7.99 6.21
C LEU A 28 -1.87 -6.64 5.56
N GLN A 29 -2.74 -6.19 4.66
CA GLN A 29 -2.49 -4.97 3.87
C GLN A 29 -2.70 -3.65 4.62
N PHE A 30 -2.90 -3.69 5.94
CA PHE A 30 -2.95 -2.49 6.78
C PHE A 30 -1.57 -2.24 7.37
N THR A 31 -0.93 -1.21 6.86
CA THR A 31 0.48 -0.92 7.13
C THR A 31 0.65 0.08 8.26
N TRP A 32 -0.43 0.76 8.66
CA TRP A 32 -0.40 1.72 9.74
C TRP A 32 -1.46 1.40 10.79
N ASN A 33 -1.02 1.37 12.04
CA ASN A 33 -1.87 1.11 13.20
C ASN A 33 -1.64 2.18 14.26
N GLN A 34 -2.58 3.10 14.40
CA GLN A 34 -2.58 4.01 15.54
C GLN A 34 -3.49 3.47 16.64
N LYS A 35 -2.92 3.25 17.82
CA LYS A 35 -3.65 2.93 19.05
C LYS A 35 -3.76 4.18 19.92
N PRO A 36 -4.80 5.03 19.74
CA PRO A 36 -5.07 6.09 20.69
C PRO A 36 -5.34 5.46 22.06
N LYS A 37 -4.68 5.97 23.12
CA LYS A 37 -4.71 5.44 24.50
C LYS A 37 -6.15 5.05 24.92
N GLY A 38 -6.46 3.76 24.89
CA GLY A 38 -7.75 3.21 25.37
C GLY A 38 -8.93 3.18 24.38
N LYS A 39 -8.74 3.44 23.08
CA LYS A 39 -9.80 3.36 22.05
C LYS A 39 -9.52 2.29 20.99
N VAL A 40 -10.54 1.98 20.19
CA VAL A 40 -10.44 1.11 19.00
C VAL A 40 -9.29 1.58 18.11
N SER A 41 -8.39 0.67 17.76
CA SER A 41 -7.26 0.93 16.87
C SER A 41 -7.76 1.28 15.46
N LEU A 42 -7.24 2.36 14.88
CA LEU A 42 -7.51 2.70 13.49
C LEU A 42 -6.41 2.09 12.62
N LEU A 43 -6.81 1.15 11.77
CA LEU A 43 -5.94 0.54 10.77
C LEU A 43 -6.08 1.31 9.45
N LYS A 44 -4.96 1.76 8.89
CA LYS A 44 -4.91 2.39 7.57
C LYS A 44 -3.94 1.65 6.65
N LYS A 45 -4.26 1.66 5.36
CA LYS A 45 -3.37 1.22 4.28
C LYS A 45 -2.81 2.48 3.63
N ILE A 46 -1.60 2.86 4.00
CA ILE A 46 -0.95 4.09 3.51
C ILE A 46 0.32 3.81 2.71
N ASP A 47 0.84 2.59 2.78
CA ASP A 47 2.02 2.20 2.04
C ASP A 47 1.67 1.25 0.88
N ARG A 48 2.41 1.36 -0.23
CA ARG A 48 2.22 0.56 -1.45
C ARG A 48 3.58 0.13 -2.00
N ILE A 49 3.63 -1.09 -2.54
CA ILE A 49 4.75 -1.58 -3.34
C ILE A 49 4.27 -1.60 -4.79
N MET A 50 5.00 -0.89 -5.65
CA MET A 50 4.68 -0.76 -7.06
C MET A 50 5.91 -1.11 -7.90
N ALA A 51 5.68 -1.61 -9.10
CA ALA A 51 6.73 -1.98 -10.04
C ALA A 51 6.34 -1.55 -11.45
N ASN A 52 7.34 -1.31 -12.30
CA ASN A 52 7.14 -1.08 -13.72
C ASN A 52 6.95 -2.41 -14.46
N LEU A 53 6.62 -2.31 -15.75
CA LEU A 53 6.41 -3.47 -16.61
C LEU A 53 7.67 -4.34 -16.71
N GLY A 54 8.86 -3.74 -16.88
CA GLY A 54 10.11 -4.48 -17.00
C GLY A 54 10.42 -5.37 -15.80
N PHE A 55 10.22 -4.87 -14.57
CA PHE A 55 10.37 -5.68 -13.36
C PHE A 55 9.35 -6.81 -13.31
N THR A 56 8.11 -6.56 -13.74
CA THR A 56 7.04 -7.57 -13.73
C THR A 56 7.31 -8.69 -14.74
N ASP A 57 7.88 -8.34 -15.89
CA ASP A 57 8.26 -9.29 -16.94
C ASP A 57 9.49 -10.12 -16.55
N GLU A 58 10.45 -9.52 -15.85
CA GLU A 58 11.65 -10.20 -15.36
C GLU A 58 11.34 -11.11 -14.16
N PHE A 59 10.49 -10.66 -13.24
CA PHE A 59 10.16 -11.35 -11.99
C PHE A 59 8.71 -11.82 -11.96
N VAL A 60 8.37 -12.75 -12.85
CA VAL A 60 7.03 -13.35 -12.93
C VAL A 60 6.64 -14.01 -11.61
N GLY A 61 5.47 -13.65 -11.08
CA GLY A 61 4.96 -14.18 -9.81
C GLY A 61 5.54 -13.52 -8.56
N SER A 62 6.34 -12.45 -8.72
CA SER A 62 6.74 -11.60 -7.62
C SER A 62 5.52 -11.03 -6.90
N HIS A 63 5.56 -11.05 -5.57
CA HIS A 63 4.50 -10.51 -4.73
C HIS A 63 5.08 -9.92 -3.46
N ALA A 64 4.46 -8.85 -3.00
CA ALA A 64 4.73 -8.22 -1.71
C ALA A 64 4.09 -9.02 -0.58
N VAL A 65 4.82 -9.20 0.54
CA VAL A 65 4.35 -9.96 1.71
C VAL A 65 4.25 -9.03 2.91
N PHE A 66 3.03 -8.61 3.22
CA PHE A 66 2.77 -7.69 4.32
C PHE A 66 2.80 -8.45 5.65
N LYS A 67 3.72 -8.06 6.53
CA LYS A 67 3.90 -8.69 7.84
C LYS A 67 2.91 -8.12 8.87
N PRO A 68 2.58 -8.90 9.91
CA PRO A 68 1.78 -8.39 11.03
C PRO A 68 2.46 -7.19 11.69
N TYR A 69 1.65 -6.29 12.24
CA TYR A 69 2.11 -5.15 13.01
C TYR A 69 2.91 -5.60 14.24
N CYS A 70 4.08 -4.99 14.45
CA CYS A 70 4.96 -5.23 15.59
C CYS A 70 4.89 -4.04 16.57
N ILE A 71 6.03 -3.62 17.12
CA ILE A 71 6.13 -2.59 18.18
C ILE A 71 5.94 -1.16 17.61
N PHE A 72 6.11 -0.98 16.29
CA PHE A 72 6.00 0.31 15.61
C PHE A 72 4.61 0.53 15.00
N ASP A 73 4.24 1.80 14.86
CA ASP A 73 2.99 2.22 14.22
C ASP A 73 2.93 1.82 12.74
N HIS A 74 4.09 1.61 12.09
CA HIS A 74 4.21 1.08 10.74
C HIS A 74 4.59 -0.42 10.75
N ALA A 75 3.89 -1.21 9.94
CA ALA A 75 4.25 -2.58 9.66
C ALA A 75 5.28 -2.64 8.52
N PRO A 76 6.34 -3.46 8.64
CA PRO A 76 7.29 -3.66 7.54
C PRO A 76 6.62 -4.37 6.36
N LEU A 77 7.02 -3.94 5.17
CA LEU A 77 6.56 -4.37 3.86
C LEU A 77 7.56 -5.31 3.20
#